data_AF-A0A2N1KTS3-F1
#
_entry.id   AF-A0A2N1KTS3-F1
#
_cell.length_a   1.000
_cell.length_b   1.000
_cell.length_c   1.000
_cell.angle_alpha   90.00
_cell.angle_beta   90.00
_cell.angle_gamma   90.00
#
_symmetry.space_group_name_H-M   'P 1'
#
loop_
_entity.id
_entity.type
_entity.pdbx_description
1 polymer ?
#
loop_
_entity_poly.entity_id
_entity_poly.type
_entity_poly.pdbx_seq_one_letter_code
_entity_poly.pdbx_strand_id
1 'polypeptide(L)'
;MPMKSHIVSVILLAFILFSCSKEQANVHKRTCVAVRYTMEYCPVKASLVTFLEPRSDLPRPAHLSTIYTSQAAVLNLPDEFKKTDTVFYLTFHYDEDREKKENAEAPYIFCPAHIGVSPIIVGESASWQSCK
;
A
#
# COMPACT_ATOMS: atom_id res chain seq x y z
N MET A 1 -23.27 59.76 28.12
CA MET A 1 -22.17 59.62 27.15
C MET A 1 -21.80 58.14 27.03
N PRO A 2 -21.40 57.70 25.82
CA PRO A 2 -21.61 56.37 25.23
C PRO A 2 -20.70 55.29 25.85
N MET A 3 -21.18 54.07 26.09
CA MET A 3 -21.37 52.94 25.15
C MET A 3 -20.11 52.06 25.01
N LYS A 4 -20.29 50.78 25.38
CA LYS A 4 -19.73 49.56 24.75
C LYS A 4 -18.29 49.68 24.22
N SER A 5 -17.29 49.08 24.87
CA SER A 5 -16.12 48.61 24.10
C SER A 5 -15.12 47.71 24.85
N HIS A 6 -15.54 46.69 25.61
CA HIS A 6 -14.55 45.70 26.12
C HIS A 6 -14.92 44.23 25.90
N ILE A 7 -16.14 43.93 25.43
CA ILE A 7 -16.57 42.53 25.21
C ILE A 7 -16.09 41.99 23.84
N VAL A 8 -15.71 42.86 22.90
CA VAL A 8 -15.34 42.44 21.53
C VAL A 8 -13.94 41.82 21.45
N SER A 9 -13.03 42.13 22.38
CA SER A 9 -11.62 41.69 22.27
C SER A 9 -11.38 40.23 22.67
N VAL A 10 -12.26 39.62 23.48
CA VAL A 10 -12.09 38.24 23.96
C VAL A 10 -12.59 37.20 22.96
N ILE A 11 -13.56 37.57 22.11
CA ILE A 11 -14.14 36.66 21.11
C ILE A 11 -13.17 36.45 19.93
N LEU A 12 -12.32 37.42 19.62
CA LEU A 12 -11.39 37.33 18.49
C LEU A 12 -10.20 36.40 18.76
N LEU A 13 -9.80 36.19 20.02
CA LEU A 13 -8.71 35.28 20.39
C LEU A 13 -9.14 33.80 20.40
N ALA A 14 -10.43 33.51 20.58
CA ALA A 14 -10.95 32.15 20.63
C ALA A 14 -11.06 31.49 19.24
N PHE A 15 -11.16 32.29 18.16
CA PHE A 15 -11.24 31.75 16.80
C PHE A 15 -9.89 31.30 16.22
N ILE A 16 -8.76 31.76 16.77
CA ILE A 16 -7.43 31.38 16.30
C ILE A 16 -7.07 29.94 16.74
N LEU A 17 -7.69 29.42 17.81
CA LEU A 17 -7.46 28.05 18.27
C LEU A 17 -8.27 26.99 17.50
N PHE A 18 -9.24 27.40 16.66
CA PHE A 18 -10.06 26.47 15.86
C PHE A 18 -9.57 26.26 14.43
N SER A 19 -8.49 26.92 14.00
CA SER A 19 -7.86 26.65 12.69
C SER A 19 -6.72 25.62 12.78
N CYS A 20 -6.82 24.65 13.69
CA CYS A 20 -6.12 23.38 13.52
C CYS A 20 -6.94 22.50 12.57
N SER A 21 -7.15 22.98 11.34
CA SER A 21 -7.53 22.10 10.25
C SER A 21 -6.24 21.36 9.92
N LYS A 22 -6.12 20.14 10.45
CA LYS A 22 -5.14 19.15 10.01
C LYS A 22 -5.03 19.27 8.50
N GLU A 23 -3.95 19.87 8.02
CA GLU A 23 -3.39 19.48 6.74
C GLU A 23 -3.44 17.96 6.76
N GLN A 24 -4.18 17.42 5.78
CA GLN A 24 -4.17 16.01 5.51
C GLN A 24 -2.72 15.69 5.19
N ALA A 25 -1.99 15.33 6.24
CA ALA A 25 -0.84 14.46 6.13
C ALA A 25 -1.25 13.39 5.12
N ASN A 26 -0.34 13.07 4.20
CA ASN A 26 -0.37 11.89 3.36
C ASN A 26 -0.48 10.64 4.25
N VAL A 27 -1.61 10.46 4.92
CA VAL A 27 -1.97 9.28 5.69
C VAL A 27 -2.15 8.25 4.61
N HIS A 28 -1.09 7.46 4.43
CA HIS A 28 -1.12 6.20 3.70
C HIS A 28 -2.42 5.50 4.12
N LYS A 29 -3.44 5.54 3.26
CA LYS A 29 -4.69 4.83 3.51
C LYS A 29 -4.29 3.36 3.52
N ARG A 30 -4.08 2.82 4.71
CA ARG A 30 -3.86 1.39 4.94
C ARG A 30 -5.09 0.68 4.41
N THR A 31 -4.99 0.26 3.15
CA THR A 31 -6.10 -0.32 2.42
C THR A 31 -5.95 -1.81 2.60
N CYS A 32 -6.88 -2.40 3.32
CA CYS A 32 -6.96 -3.83 3.43
C CYS A 32 -7.71 -4.39 2.22
N VAL A 33 -7.09 -5.33 1.53
CA VAL A 33 -7.58 -5.83 0.24
C VAL A 33 -7.64 -7.35 0.24
N ALA A 34 -8.62 -7.91 -0.46
CA ALA A 34 -8.67 -9.34 -0.70
C ALA A 34 -7.69 -9.71 -1.83
N VAL A 35 -6.79 -10.63 -1.54
CA VAL A 35 -5.79 -11.14 -2.48
C VAL A 35 -5.79 -12.66 -2.48
N ARG A 36 -5.30 -13.25 -3.56
CA ARG A 36 -5.04 -14.68 -3.68
C ARG A 36 -3.53 -14.89 -3.80
N TYR A 37 -2.96 -15.75 -2.97
CA TYR A 37 -1.56 -16.15 -3.17
C TYR A 37 -1.44 -16.97 -4.46
N THR A 38 -0.51 -16.56 -5.32
CA THR A 38 -0.25 -17.25 -6.59
C THR A 38 0.92 -18.21 -6.41
N MET A 39 2.10 -17.68 -6.12
CA MET A 39 3.36 -18.43 -6.05
C MET A 39 4.47 -17.59 -5.42
N GLU A 40 5.64 -18.18 -5.21
CA GLU A 40 6.85 -17.41 -4.93
C GLU A 40 7.22 -16.55 -6.14
N TYR A 41 7.50 -15.27 -5.89
CA TYR A 41 8.03 -14.38 -6.89
C TYR A 41 9.54 -14.54 -6.89
N CYS A 42 10.12 -14.78 -8.06
CA CYS A 42 11.52 -15.17 -8.15
C CYS A 42 12.52 -14.01 -8.32
N PRO A 43 12.23 -12.94 -9.11
CA PRO A 43 13.20 -11.87 -9.32
C PRO A 43 13.73 -11.25 -8.01
N VAL A 44 12.92 -11.28 -6.95
CA VAL A 44 13.28 -10.85 -5.59
C VAL A 44 12.63 -11.82 -4.61
N LYS A 45 13.14 -11.97 -3.38
CA LYS A 45 12.54 -12.88 -2.37
C LYS A 45 11.19 -12.37 -1.87
N ALA A 46 10.14 -12.56 -2.66
CA ALA A 46 8.79 -12.08 -2.40
C ALA A 46 7.74 -13.14 -2.73
N SER A 47 6.48 -12.83 -2.43
CA SER A 47 5.32 -13.66 -2.76
C SER A 47 4.44 -12.97 -3.79
N LEU A 48 4.21 -13.62 -4.94
CA LEU A 48 3.29 -13.08 -5.93
C LEU A 48 1.85 -13.30 -5.47
N VAL A 49 1.08 -12.23 -5.41
CA VAL A 49 -0.35 -12.29 -5.12
C VAL A 49 -1.15 -11.67 -6.27
N THR A 50 -2.37 -12.15 -6.44
CA THR A 50 -3.36 -11.57 -7.36
C THR A 50 -4.41 -10.83 -6.54
N PHE A 51 -4.61 -9.54 -6.79
CA PHE A 51 -5.74 -8.79 -6.24
C PHE A 51 -7.05 -9.31 -6.84
N LEU A 52 -8.06 -9.51 -5.99
CA LEU A 52 -9.37 -9.93 -6.46
C LEU A 52 -10.16 -8.79 -7.12
N GLU A 53 -9.73 -7.54 -6.88
CA GLU A 53 -10.28 -6.34 -7.49
C GLU A 53 -9.16 -5.57 -8.21
N PRO A 54 -9.44 -4.96 -9.38
CA PRO A 54 -8.46 -4.13 -10.08
C PRO A 54 -7.93 -2.98 -9.20
N ARG A 55 -6.63 -2.71 -9.30
CA ARG A 55 -5.95 -1.66 -8.53
C ARG A 55 -5.40 -0.58 -9.47
N SER A 56 -5.80 0.67 -9.26
CA SER A 56 -5.31 1.84 -10.01
C SER A 56 -4.28 2.66 -9.23
N ASP A 57 -4.07 2.32 -7.96
CA ASP A 57 -3.17 2.99 -7.02
C ASP A 57 -1.75 2.43 -7.01
N LEU A 58 -1.49 1.36 -7.76
CA LEU A 58 -0.16 0.78 -7.94
C LEU A 58 0.44 1.20 -9.28
N PRO A 59 1.79 1.32 -9.35
CA PRO A 59 2.45 1.61 -10.62
C PRO A 59 2.17 0.50 -11.61
N ARG A 60 2.02 0.89 -12.88
CA ARG A 60 1.85 -0.09 -13.95
C ARG A 60 3.19 -0.79 -14.22
N PRO A 61 3.16 -2.09 -14.52
CA PRO A 61 4.37 -2.79 -14.91
C PRO A 61 4.96 -2.18 -16.18
N ALA A 62 6.29 -2.06 -16.22
CA ALA A 62 7.02 -1.47 -17.34
C ALA A 62 6.80 -2.22 -18.68
N HIS A 63 6.44 -3.51 -18.60
CA HIS A 63 6.07 -4.33 -19.74
C HIS A 63 4.63 -4.82 -19.57
N LEU A 64 3.72 -4.26 -20.35
CA LEU A 64 2.31 -4.67 -20.41
C LEU A 64 2.23 -6.08 -21.02
N SER A 65 2.14 -7.11 -20.19
CA SER A 65 1.33 -8.27 -20.55
C SER A 65 -0.05 -8.12 -19.91
N THR A 66 -1.06 -8.63 -20.61
CA THR A 66 -2.48 -8.57 -20.27
C THR A 66 -2.85 -9.25 -18.94
N ILE A 67 -1.93 -10.00 -18.33
CA ILE A 67 -2.16 -10.71 -17.05
C ILE A 67 -1.72 -9.87 -15.83
N TYR A 68 -0.88 -8.84 -16.03
CA TYR A 68 -0.19 -8.15 -14.93
C TYR A 68 -1.00 -7.09 -14.16
N THR A 69 -2.13 -6.62 -14.68
CA THR A 69 -2.80 -5.43 -14.09
C THR A 69 -3.41 -5.68 -12.70
N SER A 70 -3.45 -6.93 -12.24
CA SER A 70 -4.00 -7.30 -10.94
C SER A 70 -3.02 -8.11 -10.08
N GLN A 71 -1.71 -8.04 -10.32
CA GLN A 71 -0.72 -8.75 -9.51
C GLN A 71 0.31 -7.83 -8.87
N ALA A 72 0.82 -8.22 -7.70
CA ALA A 72 1.94 -7.57 -7.03
C ALA A 72 2.84 -8.60 -6.33
N ALA A 73 4.12 -8.27 -6.22
CA ALA A 73 5.09 -9.00 -5.43
C ALA A 73 5.11 -8.45 -4.00
N VAL A 74 4.69 -9.26 -3.03
CA VAL A 74 4.55 -8.89 -1.62
C VAL A 74 5.80 -9.30 -0.86
N LEU A 75 6.50 -8.30 -0.32
CA LEU A 75 7.54 -8.51 0.69
C LEU A 75 6.90 -8.82 2.05
N ASN A 76 7.58 -9.63 2.86
CA ASN A 76 7.19 -9.96 4.23
C ASN A 76 5.82 -10.63 4.39
N LEU A 77 5.34 -11.37 3.39
CA LEU A 77 4.13 -12.19 3.54
C LEU A 77 4.42 -13.35 4.53
N PRO A 78 3.62 -13.53 5.61
CA PRO A 78 3.83 -14.65 6.53
C PRO A 78 3.56 -16.01 5.86
N ASP A 79 4.33 -17.03 6.25
CA ASP A 79 4.31 -18.35 5.60
C ASP A 79 2.95 -19.05 5.66
N GLU A 80 2.15 -18.79 6.71
CA GLU A 80 0.81 -19.36 6.85
C GLU A 80 -0.15 -18.96 5.70
N PHE A 81 0.12 -17.83 5.04
CA PHE A 81 -0.64 -17.32 3.89
C PHE A 81 -0.04 -17.72 2.53
N LYS A 82 1.13 -18.37 2.50
CA LYS A 82 1.80 -18.83 1.27
C LYS A 82 1.27 -20.18 0.80
N LYS A 83 -0.04 -20.24 0.57
CA LYS A 83 -0.73 -21.44 0.08
C LYS A 83 -1.35 -21.12 -1.27
N THR A 84 -0.97 -21.87 -2.30
CA THR A 84 -1.49 -21.68 -3.67
C THR A 84 -3.01 -21.61 -3.67
N ASP A 85 -3.54 -20.64 -4.42
CA ASP A 85 -4.97 -20.36 -4.60
C ASP A 85 -5.74 -20.00 -3.32
N THR A 86 -5.03 -19.66 -2.25
CA THR A 86 -5.65 -19.27 -0.98
C THR A 86 -5.96 -17.78 -0.96
N VAL A 87 -7.21 -17.45 -0.63
CA VAL A 87 -7.67 -16.06 -0.47
C VAL A 87 -7.49 -15.61 0.97
N PHE A 88 -6.94 -14.42 1.14
CA PHE A 88 -6.77 -13.75 2.44
C PHE A 88 -6.82 -12.23 2.26
N TYR A 89 -6.82 -11.51 3.37
CA TYR A 89 -6.86 -10.07 3.42
C TYR A 89 -5.48 -9.53 3.77
N LEU A 90 -4.96 -8.62 2.93
CA LEU A 90 -3.62 -8.04 3.02
C LEU A 90 -3.73 -6.54 3.28
N THR A 91 -3.02 -6.05 4.29
CA THR A 91 -2.70 -4.62 4.41
C THR A 91 -1.27 -4.42 3.92
N PHE A 92 -1.06 -3.43 3.08
CA PHE A 92 0.24 -3.14 2.49
C PHE A 92 0.42 -1.64 2.25
N HIS A 93 1.67 -1.25 2.01
CA HIS A 93 1.99 0.03 1.38
C HIS A 93 2.95 -0.19 0.20
N TYR A 94 2.98 0.80 -0.68
CA TYR A 94 3.98 0.88 -1.75
C TYR A 94 5.13 1.78 -1.29
N ASP A 95 6.35 1.30 -1.48
CA ASP A 95 7.59 2.02 -1.14
C ASP A 95 8.50 1.96 -2.38
N GLU A 96 8.61 3.09 -3.08
CA GLU A 96 9.36 3.20 -4.33
C GLU A 96 10.88 2.99 -4.11
N ASP A 97 11.42 3.47 -3.00
CA ASP A 97 12.84 3.31 -2.69
C ASP A 97 13.15 1.84 -2.37
N ARG A 98 12.22 1.16 -1.68
CA ARG A 98 12.33 -0.28 -1.45
C ARG A 98 12.26 -1.06 -2.76
N GLU A 99 11.30 -0.75 -3.64
CA GLU A 99 11.19 -1.41 -4.95
C GLU A 99 12.46 -1.26 -5.78
N LYS A 100 13.03 -0.05 -5.86
CA LYS A 100 14.29 0.20 -6.57
C LYS A 100 15.43 -0.65 -6.03
N LYS A 101 15.53 -0.76 -4.70
CA LYS A 101 16.57 -1.56 -4.06
C LYS A 101 16.43 -3.04 -4.40
N GLU A 102 15.24 -3.61 -4.27
CA GLU A 102 14.98 -5.02 -4.56
C GLU A 102 15.24 -5.34 -6.04
N ASN A 103 14.78 -4.47 -6.94
CA ASN A 103 15.01 -4.63 -8.38
C ASN A 103 16.48 -4.48 -8.78
N ALA A 104 17.29 -3.72 -8.03
CA ALA A 104 18.73 -3.64 -8.27
C ALA A 104 19.45 -4.95 -7.91
N GLU A 105 18.90 -5.74 -6.99
CA GLU A 105 19.43 -7.05 -6.59
C GLU A 105 18.91 -8.19 -7.49
N ALA A 106 17.81 -7.98 -8.21
CA ALA A 106 17.17 -8.97 -9.07
C ALA A 106 18.05 -9.59 -10.18
N PRO A 107 18.96 -8.85 -10.87
CA PRO A 107 19.80 -9.43 -11.93
C PRO A 107 20.74 -10.54 -11.46
N TYR A 108 20.96 -10.66 -10.15
CA TYR A 108 21.86 -11.65 -9.57
C TYR A 108 21.16 -12.96 -9.20
N ILE A 109 19.84 -13.07 -9.39
CA ILE A 109 19.03 -14.23 -9.03
C ILE A 109 18.66 -15.01 -10.31
N PHE A 110 18.94 -16.32 -10.32
CA PHE A 110 18.49 -17.20 -11.40
C PHE A 110 17.05 -17.63 -11.18
N CYS A 111 16.18 -17.34 -12.14
CA CYS A 111 14.76 -17.65 -12.06
C CYS A 111 14.30 -18.66 -13.11
N PRO A 112 13.73 -19.80 -12.70
CA PRO A 112 13.27 -20.82 -13.64
C PRO A 112 11.99 -20.40 -14.38
N ALA A 113 11.23 -19.45 -13.85
CA ALA A 113 10.00 -18.94 -14.46
C ALA A 113 10.20 -17.49 -14.93
N HIS A 114 9.90 -17.24 -16.21
CA HIS A 114 9.80 -15.89 -16.76
C HIS A 114 8.49 -15.24 -16.34
N ILE A 115 8.42 -14.82 -15.08
CA ILE A 115 7.38 -13.93 -14.58
C ILE A 115 7.89 -12.51 -14.83
N GLY A 116 7.13 -11.74 -15.60
CA GLY A 116 7.41 -10.33 -15.86
C GLY A 116 7.34 -9.51 -14.58
N VAL A 117 7.90 -8.31 -14.65
CA VAL A 117 8.08 -7.47 -13.47
C VAL A 117 6.72 -7.07 -12.91
N SER A 118 6.41 -7.50 -11.69
CA SER A 118 5.25 -7.04 -10.93
C SER A 118 5.67 -5.90 -9.98
N PRO A 119 4.76 -4.95 -9.69
CA PRO A 119 5.02 -3.95 -8.67
C PRO A 119 5.33 -4.60 -7.33
N ILE A 120 6.34 -4.10 -6.63
CA ILE A 120 6.76 -4.60 -5.32
C ILE A 120 6.07 -3.80 -4.22
N ILE A 121 5.39 -4.48 -3.31
CA ILE A 121 4.70 -3.88 -2.15
C ILE A 121 5.20 -4.49 -0.85
N VAL A 122 5.12 -3.71 0.23
CA VAL A 122 5.52 -4.16 1.58
C VAL A 122 4.27 -4.59 2.34
N GLY A 123 4.18 -5.87 2.69
CA GLY A 123 3.12 -6.38 3.54
C GLY A 123 3.26 -5.87 4.98
N GLU A 124 2.19 -5.27 5.50
CA GLU A 124 2.11 -4.81 6.90
C GLU A 124 1.41 -5.83 7.80
N SER A 125 0.33 -6.45 7.29
CA SER A 125 -0.41 -7.49 8.00
C SER A 125 -1.21 -8.36 7.04
N ALA A 126 -1.49 -9.60 7.44
CA ALA A 126 -2.33 -10.54 6.70
C ALA A 126 -3.33 -11.21 7.65
N SER A 127 -4.53 -11.50 7.15
CA SER A 127 -5.64 -12.03 7.95
C SER A 127 -6.56 -12.93 7.12
N TRP A 128 -7.10 -13.98 7.75
CA TRP A 128 -8.15 -14.82 7.17
C TRP A 128 -9.53 -14.14 7.18
N GLN A 129 -9.68 -13.10 7.99
CA GLN A 129 -10.92 -12.35 8.14
C GLN A 129 -10.80 -11.01 7.42
N SER A 130 -11.92 -10.55 6.86
CA SER A 130 -12.02 -9.22 6.28
C SER A 130 -11.63 -8.16 7.30
N CYS A 131 -10.89 -7.15 6.87
CA CYS A 131 -10.68 -5.98 7.72
C CYS A 131 -12.02 -5.29 7.97
N LYS A 132 -12.35 -5.13 9.24
CA LYS A 132 -13.55 -4.45 9.72
C LYS A 132 -13.26 -2.98 9.98
#